data_AF-A0A3A8HWS4-F1
#
_entry.id   AF-A0A3A8HWS4-F1
#
_cell.length_a   1.000
_cell.length_b   1.000
_cell.length_c   1.000
_cell.angle_alpha   90.00
_cell.angle_beta   90.00
_cell.angle_gamma   90.00
#
_symmetry.space_group_name_H-M   'P 1'
#
loop_
_entity.id
_entity.type
_entity.pdbx_description
1 polymer ?
#
loop_
_entity_poly.entity_id
_entity_poly.type
_entity_poly.pdbx_seq_one_letter_code
_entity_poly.pdbx_strand_id
1 'polypeptide(L)'
;MGTLVCKIELDKVKGITVQVDNADDQITQTVVMDGTSITITVKGQQETSTIVQKQDSIVVTVKDLTFDTDTITMKSKGVSKWTSQDTLTVESTKDMTFTSSAKLTQTATSDAKLSSSANVNIEATSKLAMKGNMGAEMVTSGGEAKVDGVTLKLTGKSQAEMSAAMTKVAGTGKLDLESSGMANLKGSITSVGGSLVKLG
;
A
#
# COMPACT_ATOMS: atom_id res chain seq x y z
N MET A 1 7.74 49.52 10.32
CA MET A 1 7.54 48.53 11.40
C MET A 1 6.23 48.90 12.04
N GLY A 2 5.22 48.04 11.91
CA GLY A 2 3.96 48.21 12.61
C GLY A 2 4.14 48.09 14.12
N THR A 3 3.30 48.80 14.88
CA THR A 3 3.33 48.74 16.34
C THR A 3 2.64 47.46 16.80
N LEU A 4 3.39 46.57 17.47
CA LEU A 4 2.81 45.40 18.12
C LEU A 4 2.19 45.80 19.46
N VAL A 5 0.95 45.42 19.70
CA VAL A 5 0.26 45.65 20.98
C VAL A 5 0.29 44.36 21.80
N CYS A 6 1.04 44.37 22.89
CA CYS A 6 1.17 43.22 23.79
C CYS A 6 0.26 43.39 25.02
N LYS A 7 -0.56 42.38 25.33
CA LYS A 7 -1.44 42.33 26.52
C LYS A 7 -1.15 41.07 27.33
N ILE A 8 -1.04 41.23 28.64
CA ILE A 8 -1.03 40.13 29.60
C ILE A 8 -2.23 40.30 30.53
N GLU A 9 -3.04 39.26 30.65
CA GLU A 9 -4.17 39.20 31.57
C GLU A 9 -3.94 38.09 32.59
N LEU A 10 -4.07 38.44 33.87
CA LEU A 10 -3.94 37.53 35.01
C LEU A 10 -5.31 37.45 35.70
N ASP A 11 -6.00 36.34 35.52
CA ASP A 11 -7.33 36.11 36.06
C ASP A 11 -7.32 34.86 36.96
N LYS A 12 -7.85 34.97 38.19
CA LYS A 12 -7.84 33.87 39.16
C LYS A 12 -8.76 32.70 38.78
N VAL A 13 -9.68 32.92 37.84
CA VAL A 13 -10.68 31.96 37.37
C VAL A 13 -10.32 31.43 35.98
N LYS A 14 -9.94 32.32 35.06
CA LYS A 14 -9.62 31.97 33.65
C LYS A 14 -8.14 31.65 33.42
N GLY A 15 -7.29 31.88 34.41
CA GLY A 15 -5.84 31.67 34.31
C GLY A 15 -5.13 32.84 33.64
N ILE A 16 -4.11 32.53 32.84
CA ILE A 16 -3.22 33.52 32.24
C ILE A 16 -3.46 33.58 30.73
N THR A 17 -3.62 34.79 30.19
CA THR A 17 -3.65 35.03 28.75
C THR A 17 -2.52 35.99 28.35
N VAL A 18 -1.75 35.60 27.34
CA VAL A 18 -0.74 36.45 26.69
C VAL A 18 -1.17 36.64 25.24
N GLN A 19 -1.37 37.89 24.83
CA GLN A 19 -1.82 38.23 23.49
C GLN A 19 -0.89 39.26 22.86
N VAL A 20 -0.61 39.08 21.56
CA VAL A 20 0.08 40.06 20.73
C VAL A 20 -0.79 40.35 19.51
N ASP A 21 -1.13 41.61 19.32
CA ASP A 21 -1.90 42.10 18.18
C ASP A 21 -0.98 42.86 17.21
N ASN A 22 -1.01 42.45 15.95
CA ASN A 22 -0.40 43.16 14.83
C ASN A 22 -1.52 43.64 13.91
N ALA A 23 -2.01 44.85 14.18
CA ALA A 23 -3.13 45.44 13.45
C ALA A 23 -2.83 45.63 11.95
N ASP A 24 -1.58 45.95 11.61
CA ASP A 24 -1.16 46.21 10.22
C ASP A 24 -1.30 44.96 9.35
N ASP A 25 -0.84 43.80 9.86
CA ASP A 25 -0.95 42.52 9.16
C ASP A 25 -2.27 41.78 9.46
N GLN A 26 -3.09 42.33 10.36
CA GLN A 26 -4.32 41.72 10.87
C GLN A 26 -4.07 40.31 11.44
N ILE A 27 -3.04 40.20 12.28
CA ILE A 27 -2.65 38.94 12.93
C ILE A 27 -2.76 39.11 14.45
N THR A 28 -3.45 38.17 15.10
CA THR A 28 -3.48 38.05 16.56
C THR A 28 -2.87 36.73 16.98
N GLN A 29 -1.93 36.79 17.92
CA GLN A 29 -1.30 35.63 18.54
C GLN A 29 -1.77 35.56 19.99
N THR A 30 -2.12 34.37 20.47
CA THR A 30 -2.65 34.19 21.83
C THR A 30 -2.15 32.90 22.45
N VAL A 31 -1.67 32.98 23.69
CA VAL A 31 -1.37 31.84 24.56
C VAL A 31 -2.29 31.93 25.78
N VAL A 32 -3.08 30.88 26.03
CA VAL A 32 -3.95 30.76 27.20
C VAL A 32 -3.52 29.57 28.03
N MET A 33 -3.32 29.77 29.33
CA MET A 33 -3.07 28.73 30.33
C MET A 33 -4.18 28.81 31.39
N ASP A 34 -5.18 27.93 31.30
CA ASP A 34 -6.44 28.02 32.07
C ASP A 34 -6.50 27.08 33.29
N GLY A 35 -5.40 26.37 33.58
CA GLY A 35 -5.32 25.36 34.65
C GLY A 35 -5.70 23.94 34.22
N THR A 36 -6.24 23.77 33.01
CA THR A 36 -6.61 22.47 32.42
C THR A 36 -5.93 22.22 31.07
N SER A 37 -5.65 23.28 30.31
CA SER A 37 -5.05 23.23 29.00
C SER A 37 -4.10 24.40 28.76
N ILE A 38 -3.22 24.20 27.77
CA ILE A 38 -2.45 25.26 27.14
C ILE A 38 -2.95 25.38 25.70
N THR A 39 -3.48 26.54 25.34
CA THR A 39 -3.94 26.82 23.97
C THR A 39 -3.07 27.90 23.35
N ILE A 40 -2.43 27.59 22.22
CA ILE A 40 -1.64 28.53 21.41
C ILE A 40 -2.39 28.73 20.11
N THR A 41 -2.73 29.98 19.79
CA THR A 41 -3.47 30.36 18.59
C THR A 41 -2.72 31.44 17.82
N VAL A 42 -2.65 31.28 16.50
CA VAL A 42 -2.27 32.37 15.58
C VAL A 42 -3.41 32.52 14.59
N LYS A 43 -4.08 33.66 14.63
CA LYS A 43 -5.21 33.99 13.77
C LYS A 43 -4.82 35.11 12.82
N GLY A 44 -4.87 34.83 11.52
CA GLY A 44 -4.81 35.85 10.47
C GLY A 44 -6.19 36.21 9.94
N GLN A 45 -6.23 36.87 8.78
CA GLN A 45 -7.48 37.28 8.13
C GLN A 45 -8.34 36.09 7.66
N GLN A 46 -7.70 35.04 7.14
CA GLN A 46 -8.40 33.90 6.52
C GLN A 46 -8.17 32.59 7.26
N GLU A 47 -6.99 32.41 7.84
CA GLU A 47 -6.54 31.14 8.41
C GLU A 47 -6.29 31.28 9.90
N THR A 48 -6.41 30.16 10.62
CA THR A 48 -6.06 30.08 12.04
C THR A 48 -5.32 28.78 12.29
N SER A 49 -4.17 28.87 12.97
CA SER A 49 -3.48 27.71 13.53
C SER A 49 -3.74 27.61 15.03
N THR A 50 -3.87 26.38 15.53
CA THR A 50 -4.08 26.12 16.96
C THR A 50 -3.28 24.90 17.43
N ILE A 51 -2.67 25.02 18.60
CA ILE A 51 -2.13 23.90 19.37
C ILE A 51 -2.86 23.89 20.71
N VAL A 52 -3.55 22.80 21.01
CA VAL A 52 -4.22 22.57 22.30
C VAL A 52 -3.55 21.40 22.98
N GLN A 53 -2.88 21.67 24.10
CA GLN A 53 -2.27 20.67 24.95
C GLN A 53 -3.07 20.51 26.23
N LYS A 54 -3.45 19.27 26.55
CA LYS A 54 -4.04 18.85 27.82
C LYS A 54 -3.08 17.91 28.53
N GLN A 55 -3.46 17.47 29.73
CA GLN A 55 -2.69 16.48 30.48
C GLN A 55 -2.44 15.18 29.70
N ASP A 56 -3.36 14.79 28.83
CA ASP A 56 -3.39 13.49 28.16
C ASP A 56 -3.31 13.55 26.63
N SER A 57 -3.25 14.75 26.04
CA SER A 57 -3.39 14.92 24.59
C SER A 57 -2.78 16.22 24.08
N ILE A 58 -2.37 16.19 22.81
CA ILE A 58 -1.98 17.37 22.04
C ILE A 58 -2.74 17.29 20.71
N VAL A 59 -3.41 18.38 20.35
CA VAL A 59 -4.12 18.52 19.06
C VAL A 59 -3.55 19.72 18.32
N VAL A 60 -3.12 19.49 17.08
CA VAL A 60 -2.62 20.52 16.18
C VAL A 60 -3.62 20.68 15.04
N THR A 61 -4.16 21.89 14.87
CA THR A 61 -5.07 22.23 13.77
C THR A 61 -4.42 23.31 12.92
N VAL A 62 -4.11 22.97 11.67
CA VAL A 62 -3.37 23.81 10.73
C VAL A 62 -3.80 23.49 9.30
N LYS A 63 -3.52 24.43 8.39
CA LYS A 63 -3.66 24.20 6.94
C LYS A 63 -2.53 23.34 6.37
N ASP A 64 -1.32 23.53 6.90
CA ASP A 64 -0.12 22.81 6.51
C ASP A 64 0.76 22.53 7.73
N LEU A 65 1.39 21.36 7.78
CA LEU A 65 2.29 20.91 8.84
C LEU A 65 3.52 20.25 8.22
N THR A 66 4.67 20.91 8.34
CA THR A 66 5.95 20.41 7.83
C THR A 66 6.93 20.17 8.98
N PHE A 67 7.63 19.03 8.94
CA PHE A 67 8.77 18.73 9.80
C PHE A 67 10.03 18.64 8.94
N ASP A 68 10.86 19.68 8.99
CA ASP A 68 12.18 19.70 8.33
C ASP A 68 13.25 19.39 9.37
N THR A 69 13.66 18.12 9.45
CA THR A 69 14.57 17.62 10.49
C THR A 69 15.25 16.33 10.04
N ASP A 70 16.40 16.01 10.64
CA ASP A 70 17.17 14.80 10.31
C ASP A 70 16.43 13.50 10.64
N THR A 71 15.65 13.46 11.73
CA THR A 71 14.99 12.23 12.18
C THR A 71 13.69 12.51 12.89
N ILE A 72 12.65 11.77 12.50
CA ILE A 72 11.36 11.71 13.18
C ILE A 72 11.16 10.29 13.68
N THR A 73 10.86 10.12 14.97
CA THR A 73 10.54 8.82 15.57
C THR A 73 9.16 8.86 16.21
N MET A 74 8.25 8.01 15.74
CA MET A 74 6.89 7.89 16.27
C MET A 74 6.72 6.52 16.95
N LYS A 75 6.46 6.52 18.26
CA LYS A 75 6.24 5.30 19.05
C LYS A 75 4.90 5.38 19.77
N SER A 76 4.09 4.34 19.65
CA SER A 76 2.81 4.21 20.35
C SER A 76 2.70 2.82 20.98
N LYS A 77 2.06 2.74 22.15
CA LYS A 77 1.69 1.45 22.78
C LYS A 77 0.37 0.92 22.23
N GLY A 78 -0.53 1.84 21.84
CA GLY A 78 -1.84 1.55 21.28
C GLY A 78 -1.84 1.63 19.76
N VAL A 79 -3.03 1.80 19.20
CA VAL A 79 -3.23 1.91 17.75
C VAL A 79 -2.71 3.24 17.23
N SER A 80 -1.97 3.20 16.12
CA SER A 80 -1.67 4.37 15.30
C SER A 80 -2.56 4.35 14.05
N LYS A 81 -3.20 5.47 13.72
CA LYS A 81 -4.06 5.61 12.53
C LYS A 81 -3.55 6.77 11.67
N TRP A 82 -3.41 6.49 10.38
CA TRP A 82 -3.07 7.47 9.34
C TRP A 82 -4.24 7.52 8.37
N THR A 83 -4.81 8.69 8.15
CA THR A 83 -6.01 8.83 7.32
C THR A 83 -5.94 10.13 6.54
N SER A 84 -5.99 10.02 5.21
CA SER A 84 -6.22 11.13 4.30
C SER A 84 -7.61 10.96 3.69
N GLN A 85 -8.32 12.08 3.50
CA GLN A 85 -9.60 12.10 2.77
C GLN A 85 -9.41 12.33 1.27
N ASP A 86 -8.17 12.60 0.86
CA ASP A 86 -7.73 12.73 -0.52
C ASP A 86 -6.59 11.73 -0.73
N THR A 87 -5.35 12.22 -0.83
CA THR A 87 -4.18 11.41 -1.15
C THR A 87 -3.27 11.26 0.08
N LEU A 88 -2.70 10.07 0.28
CA LEU A 88 -1.61 9.81 1.22
C LEU A 88 -0.40 9.30 0.43
N THR A 89 0.64 10.12 0.34
CA THR A 89 1.92 9.76 -0.30
C THR A 89 2.94 9.41 0.77
N VAL A 90 3.62 8.28 0.61
CA VAL A 90 4.79 7.90 1.43
C VAL A 90 5.94 7.64 0.47
N GLU A 91 6.99 8.46 0.56
CA GLU A 91 8.11 8.44 -0.37
C GLU A 91 9.43 8.35 0.40
N SER A 92 10.39 7.59 -0.14
CA SER A 92 11.76 7.51 0.33
C SER A 92 12.68 7.44 -0.88
N THR A 93 13.78 8.17 -0.85
CA THR A 93 14.85 8.10 -1.86
C THR A 93 15.83 6.96 -1.59
N LYS A 94 15.68 6.28 -0.45
CA LYS A 94 16.42 5.09 -0.04
C LYS A 94 15.43 3.96 0.23
N ASP A 95 15.90 2.92 0.91
CA ASP A 95 15.06 1.79 1.28
C ASP A 95 13.83 2.21 2.08
N MET A 96 12.70 1.55 1.80
CA MET A 96 11.45 1.65 2.55
C MET A 96 11.07 0.25 3.00
N THR A 97 10.70 0.10 4.27
CA THR A 97 10.35 -1.21 4.87
C THR A 97 9.03 -1.11 5.63
N PHE A 98 8.17 -2.11 5.43
CA PHE A 98 6.93 -2.29 6.20
C PHE A 98 6.95 -3.66 6.87
N THR A 99 7.06 -3.67 8.21
CA THR A 99 7.16 -4.90 8.99
C THR A 99 5.98 -5.01 9.95
N SER A 100 5.33 -6.17 9.95
CA SER A 100 4.36 -6.57 10.96
C SER A 100 4.74 -7.93 11.52
N SER A 101 4.82 -8.07 12.84
CA SER A 101 5.14 -9.34 13.50
C SER A 101 3.99 -10.35 13.45
N ALA A 102 2.80 -9.93 13.01
CA ALA A 102 1.63 -10.78 12.88
C ALA A 102 1.06 -10.72 11.46
N LYS A 103 0.12 -9.80 11.20
CA LYS A 103 -0.59 -9.69 9.92
C LYS A 103 -0.30 -8.34 9.27
N LEU A 104 0.00 -8.34 7.98
CA LEU A 104 -0.05 -7.18 7.10
C LEU A 104 -1.22 -7.34 6.13
N THR A 105 -2.10 -6.35 6.04
CA THR A 105 -3.25 -6.36 5.11
C THR A 105 -3.21 -5.08 4.27
N GLN A 106 -3.29 -5.23 2.95
CA GLN A 106 -3.32 -4.14 1.99
C GLN A 106 -4.52 -4.33 1.07
N THR A 107 -5.37 -3.31 0.97
CA THR A 107 -6.62 -3.36 0.20
C THR A 107 -6.77 -2.07 -0.60
N ALA A 108 -7.14 -2.21 -1.87
CA ALA A 108 -7.61 -1.11 -2.72
C ALA A 108 -9.00 -1.48 -3.26
N THR A 109 -9.89 -0.50 -3.39
CA THR A 109 -11.24 -0.70 -3.97
C THR A 109 -11.23 -0.64 -5.49
N SER A 110 -10.25 0.08 -6.04
CA SER A 110 -9.97 0.19 -7.48
C SER A 110 -8.66 -0.55 -7.77
N ASP A 111 -7.73 0.07 -8.51
CA ASP A 111 -6.48 -0.57 -8.87
C ASP A 111 -5.48 -0.63 -7.70
N ALA A 112 -4.83 -1.78 -7.56
CA ALA A 112 -3.60 -1.94 -6.80
C ALA A 112 -2.47 -2.24 -7.77
N LYS A 113 -1.38 -1.46 -7.72
CA LYS A 113 -0.22 -1.63 -8.59
C LYS A 113 1.04 -1.86 -7.76
N LEU A 114 1.75 -2.95 -8.06
CA LEU A 114 3.10 -3.21 -7.55
C LEU A 114 4.04 -3.30 -8.77
N SER A 115 5.04 -2.44 -8.82
CA SER A 115 5.98 -2.36 -9.93
C SER A 115 7.39 -2.05 -9.45
N SER A 116 8.38 -2.60 -10.15
CA SER A 116 9.81 -2.36 -9.94
C SER A 116 10.49 -2.25 -11.30
N SER A 117 11.53 -1.41 -11.40
CA SER A 117 12.41 -1.36 -12.57
C SER A 117 13.47 -2.48 -12.55
N ALA A 118 13.61 -3.18 -11.43
CA ALA A 118 14.45 -4.35 -11.28
C ALA A 118 13.56 -5.59 -11.06
N ASN A 119 13.51 -6.10 -9.83
CA ASN A 119 12.79 -7.34 -9.50
C ASN A 119 11.60 -7.09 -8.57
N VAL A 120 10.60 -7.97 -8.66
CA VAL A 120 9.54 -8.14 -7.67
C VAL A 120 9.57 -9.60 -7.22
N ASN A 121 10.01 -9.85 -5.98
CA ASN A 121 10.05 -11.19 -5.39
C ASN A 121 8.85 -11.39 -4.46
N ILE A 122 8.10 -12.47 -4.65
CA ILE A 122 6.95 -12.84 -3.81
C ILE A 122 7.19 -14.24 -3.26
N GLU A 123 7.41 -14.33 -1.95
CA GLU A 123 7.73 -15.59 -1.27
C GLU A 123 6.71 -15.88 -0.18
N ALA A 124 6.23 -17.12 -0.12
CA ALA A 124 5.36 -17.61 0.94
C ALA A 124 5.86 -18.98 1.42
N THR A 125 6.10 -19.10 2.72
CA THR A 125 6.66 -20.33 3.32
C THR A 125 5.64 -21.46 3.44
N SER A 126 4.35 -21.13 3.46
CA SER A 126 3.26 -22.12 3.59
C SER A 126 2.38 -22.17 2.33
N LYS A 127 1.82 -21.04 1.91
CA LYS A 127 0.91 -21.00 0.76
C LYS A 127 0.89 -19.60 0.13
N LEU A 128 1.11 -19.56 -1.17
CA LEU A 128 0.75 -18.42 -2.01
C LEU A 128 -0.60 -18.71 -2.69
N ALA A 129 -1.54 -17.77 -2.60
CA ALA A 129 -2.85 -17.89 -3.25
C ALA A 129 -3.13 -16.63 -4.08
N MET A 130 -3.34 -16.81 -5.38
CA MET A 130 -3.65 -15.74 -6.32
C MET A 130 -5.03 -16.00 -6.93
N LYS A 131 -5.91 -15.00 -6.90
CA LYS A 131 -7.29 -15.11 -7.40
C LYS A 131 -7.65 -13.85 -8.18
N GLY A 132 -8.17 -14.04 -9.40
CA GLY A 132 -8.81 -12.99 -10.19
C GLY A 132 -10.27 -13.38 -10.45
N ASN A 133 -11.17 -12.40 -10.48
CA ASN A 133 -12.59 -12.66 -10.75
C ASN A 133 -12.88 -12.78 -12.25
N MET A 134 -12.30 -11.88 -13.05
CA MET A 134 -12.50 -11.85 -14.50
C MET A 134 -11.36 -12.48 -15.29
N GLY A 135 -10.13 -12.41 -14.77
CA GLY A 135 -8.94 -12.95 -15.41
C GLY A 135 -7.72 -12.87 -14.50
N ALA A 136 -6.67 -13.58 -14.89
CA ALA A 136 -5.33 -13.49 -14.34
C ALA A 136 -4.35 -13.73 -15.49
N GLU A 137 -3.39 -12.82 -15.66
CA GLU A 137 -2.44 -12.85 -16.78
C GLU A 137 -1.01 -12.93 -16.24
N MET A 138 -0.19 -13.76 -16.88
CA MET A 138 1.25 -13.83 -16.66
C MET A 138 1.94 -13.67 -18.01
N VAL A 139 2.59 -12.51 -18.19
CA VAL A 139 3.21 -12.13 -19.47
C VAL A 139 4.69 -11.87 -19.24
N THR A 140 5.53 -12.42 -20.11
CA THR A 140 6.97 -12.15 -20.20
C THR A 140 7.28 -11.60 -21.59
N SER A 141 7.97 -10.46 -21.67
CA SER A 141 8.26 -9.77 -22.94
C SER A 141 9.56 -10.21 -23.61
N GLY A 142 10.47 -10.87 -22.87
CA GLY A 142 11.77 -11.27 -23.41
C GLY A 142 12.48 -12.39 -22.65
N GLY A 143 11.91 -12.90 -21.56
CA GLY A 143 12.49 -13.97 -20.75
C GLY A 143 11.61 -15.21 -20.65
N GLU A 144 12.02 -16.15 -19.81
CA GLU A 144 11.29 -17.38 -19.52
C GLU A 144 10.21 -17.15 -18.44
N ALA A 145 9.00 -17.66 -18.66
CA ALA A 145 8.01 -17.85 -17.61
C ALA A 145 8.12 -19.28 -17.08
N LYS A 146 8.77 -19.46 -15.92
CA LYS A 146 9.03 -20.77 -15.32
C LYS A 146 8.04 -21.07 -14.18
N VAL A 147 7.48 -22.28 -14.18
CA VAL A 147 6.62 -22.79 -13.10
C VAL A 147 7.14 -24.16 -12.67
N ASP A 148 7.88 -24.19 -11.56
CA ASP A 148 8.38 -25.41 -10.94
C ASP A 148 7.53 -25.81 -9.75
N GLY A 149 7.27 -27.11 -9.58
CA GLY A 149 6.62 -27.65 -8.41
C GLY A 149 6.63 -29.18 -8.41
N VAL A 150 6.52 -29.78 -7.23
CA VAL A 150 6.42 -31.25 -7.09
C VAL A 150 5.17 -31.78 -7.78
N THR A 151 4.10 -30.98 -7.81
CA THR A 151 2.87 -31.29 -8.53
C THR A 151 2.32 -30.02 -9.15
N LEU A 152 2.13 -30.04 -10.47
CA LEU A 152 1.44 -28.99 -11.21
C LEU A 152 0.06 -29.51 -11.63
N LYS A 153 -1.01 -28.82 -11.21
CA LYS A 153 -2.38 -29.09 -11.64
C LYS A 153 -2.92 -27.89 -12.41
N LEU A 154 -3.26 -28.10 -13.67
CA LEU A 154 -3.91 -27.10 -14.52
C LEU A 154 -5.32 -27.59 -14.88
N THR A 155 -6.35 -26.81 -14.54
CA THR A 155 -7.74 -27.20 -14.75
C THR A 155 -8.54 -26.02 -15.28
N GLY A 156 -9.05 -26.15 -16.50
CA GLY A 156 -10.06 -25.25 -17.07
C GLY A 156 -11.44 -25.88 -16.95
N LYS A 157 -12.46 -25.08 -16.58
CA LYS A 157 -13.84 -25.56 -16.55
C LYS A 157 -14.45 -25.72 -17.94
N SER A 158 -14.08 -24.83 -18.87
CA SER A 158 -14.58 -24.82 -20.25
C SER A 158 -13.51 -25.27 -21.25
N GLN A 159 -12.28 -24.74 -21.10
CA GLN A 159 -11.16 -25.03 -22.00
C GLN A 159 -9.84 -24.82 -21.25
N ALA A 160 -8.82 -25.56 -21.65
CA ALA A 160 -7.41 -25.22 -21.43
C ALA A 160 -6.73 -25.27 -22.79
N GLU A 161 -5.97 -24.23 -23.14
CA GLU A 161 -5.32 -24.09 -24.45
C GLU A 161 -3.83 -23.84 -24.28
N MET A 162 -3.03 -24.50 -25.13
CA MET A 162 -1.59 -24.27 -25.24
C MET A 162 -1.28 -23.99 -26.71
N SER A 163 -0.90 -22.75 -27.01
CA SER A 163 -0.59 -22.29 -28.36
C SER A 163 0.80 -21.68 -28.37
N ALA A 164 1.69 -22.24 -29.19
CA ALA A 164 3.05 -21.78 -29.38
C ALA A 164 3.56 -22.27 -30.73
N ALA A 165 4.60 -21.59 -31.28
CA ALA A 165 5.26 -22.04 -32.50
C ALA A 165 5.85 -23.46 -32.37
N MET A 166 6.25 -23.85 -31.15
CA MET A 166 6.69 -25.18 -30.81
C MET A 166 6.22 -25.54 -29.41
N THR A 167 5.63 -26.73 -29.25
CA THR A 167 5.23 -27.27 -27.95
C THR A 167 5.90 -28.62 -27.75
N LYS A 168 6.52 -28.84 -26.59
CA LYS A 168 7.11 -30.12 -26.20
C LYS A 168 6.46 -30.62 -24.91
N VAL A 169 5.85 -31.78 -24.97
CA VAL A 169 5.32 -32.51 -23.80
C VAL A 169 6.08 -33.82 -23.67
N ALA A 170 6.70 -34.05 -22.52
CA ALA A 170 7.50 -35.24 -22.26
C ALA A 170 7.25 -35.76 -20.85
N GLY A 171 7.00 -37.06 -20.71
CA GLY A 171 6.92 -37.77 -19.44
C GLY A 171 7.98 -38.87 -19.38
N THR A 172 8.68 -39.00 -18.25
CA THR A 172 9.71 -40.04 -18.06
C THR A 172 9.13 -41.37 -17.56
N GLY A 173 8.00 -41.33 -16.83
CA GLY A 173 7.29 -42.51 -16.34
C GLY A 173 6.10 -42.89 -17.21
N LYS A 174 5.09 -42.02 -17.25
CA LYS A 174 3.84 -42.21 -18.01
C LYS A 174 3.37 -40.87 -18.56
N LEU A 175 2.80 -40.88 -19.76
CA LEU A 175 2.10 -39.75 -20.34
C LEU A 175 0.70 -40.24 -20.72
N ASP A 176 -0.31 -39.77 -20.00
CA ASP A 176 -1.72 -40.09 -20.24
C ASP A 176 -2.43 -38.92 -20.90
N LEU A 177 -3.09 -39.19 -22.04
CA LEU A 177 -3.99 -38.27 -22.71
C LEU A 177 -5.34 -38.97 -22.89
N GLU A 178 -6.33 -38.53 -22.14
CA GLU A 178 -7.66 -39.14 -22.11
C GLU A 178 -8.71 -38.10 -22.53
N SER A 179 -9.68 -38.54 -23.35
CA SER A 179 -10.86 -37.75 -23.70
C SER A 179 -12.09 -38.65 -23.58
N SER A 180 -13.15 -38.15 -22.94
CA SER A 180 -14.45 -38.84 -22.93
C SER A 180 -15.20 -38.73 -24.26
N GLY A 181 -14.79 -37.79 -25.10
CA GLY A 181 -15.29 -37.61 -26.45
C GLY A 181 -14.22 -37.89 -27.49
N MET A 182 -14.26 -37.13 -28.59
CA MET A 182 -13.27 -37.25 -29.65
C MET A 182 -11.91 -36.66 -29.20
N ALA A 183 -10.83 -37.41 -29.42
CA ALA A 183 -9.47 -36.88 -29.37
C ALA A 183 -8.95 -36.70 -30.81
N ASN A 184 -8.46 -35.50 -31.14
CA ASN A 184 -7.92 -35.18 -32.45
C ASN A 184 -6.41 -34.95 -32.37
N LEU A 185 -5.65 -35.74 -33.13
CA LEU A 185 -4.22 -35.52 -33.34
C LEU A 185 -4.00 -35.27 -34.84
N LYS A 186 -3.61 -34.04 -35.19
CA LYS A 186 -3.47 -33.61 -36.59
C LYS A 186 -2.12 -32.93 -36.81
N GLY A 187 -1.51 -33.21 -37.94
CA GLY A 187 -0.26 -32.60 -38.41
C GLY A 187 0.03 -33.05 -39.84
N SER A 188 0.90 -32.35 -40.56
CA SER A 188 1.36 -32.78 -41.90
C SER A 188 2.05 -34.15 -41.84
N ILE A 189 2.73 -34.44 -40.72
CA ILE A 189 3.31 -35.74 -40.37
C ILE A 189 2.95 -36.03 -38.91
N THR A 190 2.38 -37.21 -38.64
CA THR A 190 2.14 -37.70 -37.28
C THR A 190 2.86 -39.04 -37.12
N SER A 191 3.75 -39.15 -36.14
CA SER A 191 4.48 -40.39 -35.83
C SER A 191 4.02 -40.94 -34.48
N VAL A 192 3.54 -42.18 -34.48
CA VAL A 192 3.14 -42.91 -33.26
C VAL A 192 3.91 -44.23 -33.27
N GLY A 193 4.66 -44.49 -32.21
CA GLY A 193 5.51 -45.67 -32.12
C GLY A 193 5.70 -46.14 -30.69
N GLY A 194 5.92 -47.44 -30.55
CA GLY A 194 6.15 -48.13 -29.27
C GLY A 194 6.22 -49.64 -29.49
N SER A 195 6.64 -50.40 -28.48
CA SER A 195 6.65 -51.86 -28.53
C SER A 195 5.24 -52.46 -28.71
N LEU A 196 4.19 -51.71 -28.35
CA LEU A 196 2.79 -52.08 -28.52
C LEU A 196 1.95 -50.82 -28.80
N VAL A 197 1.23 -50.83 -29.92
CA VAL A 197 0.25 -49.80 -30.27
C VAL A 197 -1.10 -50.49 -30.42
N LYS A 198 -2.07 -50.10 -29.60
CA LYS A 198 -3.47 -50.56 -29.70
C LYS A 198 -4.31 -49.45 -30.29
N LEU A 199 -4.97 -49.73 -31.40
CA LEU A 199 -5.90 -48.84 -32.08
C LEU A 199 -7.27 -49.53 -32.06
N GLY A 200 -8.27 -48.93 -31.42
CA GLY A 200 -9.60 -49.51 -31.23
C GLY A 200 -10.33 -48.90 -30.05
#